data_AF-A0A291GHY7-F1
#
_entry.id   AF-A0A291GHY7-F1
#
_cell.length_a   1.000
_cell.length_b   1.000
_cell.length_c   1.000
_cell.angle_alpha   90.00
_cell.angle_beta   90.00
_cell.angle_gamma   90.00
#
_symmetry.space_group_name_H-M   'P 1'
#
loop_
_entity.id
_entity.type
_entity.pdbx_description
1 polymer ?
#
loop_
_entity_poly.entity_id
_entity_poly.type
_entity_poly.pdbx_seq_one_letter_code
_entity_poly.pdbx_strand_id
1 'polypeptide(L)'
;MLGLNPKDTKFLLIVVFLTLFTPILLQPFAAGSELAQFNGGYPDLMQKIAIFGIFAVGFNILFGLTGYLSFGHAAFLGIGSYAAVWMFKLLTMNVIPGILLAMVVSGLFAAAIGYVSLRRSGIYFSILTLAFAQMCYKMAYSVLTPLTNGETGLQLTLNDPRILDGTQEGSSLPVTNIFGLAMNSSYKIEALGRIFTFNTGFYFCAVIAILAFYVAIRLFRSPFGMMLRAVKSNQQRMTYTGLDPKPYTLAAFVISGMYAGLAGGLLAAMDPLAGADRMLWTASGEVVIMTILGGAGTLMGPVLGAGVIKYLENIFSKINEGVLHDWFSFLPDGLEDVVIWVFARFTGEGWHLTLGVTFMLVVTFLPGGLIEGLRRLASRLRNGSQKRDKYDNPDPEHRPDPGKRVAGE
;
A
#
# COMPACT_ATOMS: atom_id res chain seq x y z
N MET A 1 -12.53 13.77 21.01
CA MET A 1 -13.05 12.39 20.99
C MET A 1 -12.04 11.33 20.50
N LEU A 2 -11.12 11.61 19.55
CA LEU A 2 -10.12 10.62 19.11
C LEU A 2 -8.71 10.77 19.71
N GLY A 3 -8.49 11.72 20.63
CA GLY A 3 -7.19 12.06 21.22
C GLY A 3 -6.10 12.42 20.18
N LEU A 4 -6.51 12.86 19.00
CA LEU A 4 -5.67 13.37 17.93
C LEU A 4 -5.70 14.90 17.92
N ASN A 5 -4.58 15.51 17.51
CA ASN A 5 -4.52 16.93 17.23
C ASN A 5 -5.47 17.31 16.08
N PRO A 6 -6.02 18.53 16.05
CA PRO A 6 -7.02 18.93 15.05
C PRO A 6 -6.52 18.80 13.59
N LYS A 7 -5.22 18.99 13.35
CA LYS A 7 -4.60 18.75 12.04
C LYS A 7 -4.61 17.27 11.65
N ASP A 8 -4.28 16.39 12.59
CA ASP A 8 -4.24 14.95 12.36
C ASP A 8 -5.66 14.36 12.23
N THR A 9 -6.65 14.92 12.94
CA THR A 9 -8.07 14.56 12.78
C THR A 9 -8.60 14.95 11.41
N LYS A 10 -8.36 16.19 10.95
CA LYS A 10 -8.73 16.61 9.58
C LYS A 10 -8.08 15.71 8.53
N PHE A 11 -6.82 15.36 8.75
CA PHE A 11 -6.08 14.47 7.87
C PHE A 11 -6.64 13.04 7.85
N LEU A 12 -7.00 12.48 9.01
CA LEU A 12 -7.68 11.18 9.09
C LEU A 12 -9.02 11.21 8.34
N LEU A 13 -9.81 12.28 8.49
CA LEU A 13 -11.09 12.44 7.77
C LEU A 13 -10.91 12.46 6.25
N ILE A 14 -9.86 13.12 5.75
CA ILE A 14 -9.51 13.10 4.33
C ILE A 14 -9.18 11.68 3.87
N VAL A 15 -8.41 10.92 4.65
CA VAL A 15 -8.08 9.53 4.32
C VAL A 15 -9.33 8.65 4.34
N VAL A 16 -10.18 8.78 5.36
CA VAL A 16 -11.46 8.07 5.43
C VAL A 16 -12.32 8.37 4.22
N PHE A 17 -12.42 9.64 3.83
CA PHE A 17 -13.15 10.06 2.64
C PHE A 17 -12.55 9.43 1.38
N LEU A 18 -11.24 9.57 1.15
CA LEU A 18 -10.58 9.00 -0.03
C LEU A 18 -10.77 7.49 -0.12
N THR A 19 -10.61 6.77 0.99
CA THR A 19 -10.77 5.31 1.04
C THR A 19 -12.22 4.90 0.78
N LEU A 20 -13.21 5.52 1.42
CA LEU A 20 -14.63 5.15 1.24
C LEU A 20 -15.15 5.50 -0.16
N PHE A 21 -14.64 6.58 -0.76
CA PHE A 21 -15.01 7.02 -2.11
C PHE A 21 -14.17 6.37 -3.21
N THR A 22 -13.26 5.44 -2.89
CA THR A 22 -12.45 4.72 -3.89
C THR A 22 -13.27 4.12 -5.05
N PRO A 23 -14.45 3.49 -4.83
CA PRO A 23 -15.27 2.95 -5.93
C PRO A 23 -15.71 4.01 -6.94
N ILE A 24 -15.86 5.26 -6.49
CA ILE A 24 -16.23 6.39 -7.34
C ILE A 24 -14.98 7.01 -7.98
N LEU A 25 -13.91 7.19 -7.20
CA LEU A 25 -12.66 7.79 -7.67
C LEU A 25 -11.95 6.96 -8.75
N LEU A 26 -12.04 5.63 -8.67
CA LEU A 26 -11.44 4.72 -9.66
C LEU A 26 -12.35 4.47 -10.88
N GLN A 27 -13.48 5.17 -11.00
CA GLN A 27 -14.35 5.12 -12.17
C GLN A 27 -14.60 6.53 -12.76
N PRO A 28 -13.53 7.18 -13.27
CA PRO A 28 -13.67 8.50 -13.87
C PRO A 28 -14.44 8.50 -15.19
N PHE A 29 -14.38 7.42 -15.99
CA PHE A 29 -14.92 7.38 -17.35
C PHE A 29 -16.23 6.58 -17.46
N ALA A 30 -17.13 6.99 -18.35
CA ALA A 30 -18.35 6.25 -18.66
C ALA A 30 -18.02 4.93 -19.38
N ALA A 31 -18.81 3.89 -19.15
CA ALA A 31 -18.59 2.54 -19.67
C ALA A 31 -18.58 2.45 -21.21
N GLY A 32 -19.27 3.38 -21.88
CA GLY A 32 -19.27 3.48 -23.36
C GLY A 32 -18.17 4.37 -23.96
N SER A 33 -17.23 4.88 -23.15
CA SER A 33 -16.12 5.70 -23.64
C SER A 33 -14.92 4.83 -24.00
N GLU A 34 -14.16 5.20 -25.03
CA GLU A 34 -12.85 4.60 -25.35
C GLU A 34 -11.84 4.69 -24.18
N LEU A 35 -12.07 5.63 -23.25
CA LEU A 35 -11.28 5.79 -22.03
C LEU A 35 -11.73 4.84 -20.89
N ALA A 36 -12.80 4.04 -21.07
CA ALA A 36 -13.28 3.10 -20.06
C ALA A 36 -12.24 2.04 -19.68
N GLN A 37 -11.28 1.74 -20.57
CA GLN A 37 -10.12 0.89 -20.28
C GLN A 37 -9.27 1.39 -19.10
N PHE A 38 -9.29 2.70 -18.83
CA PHE A 38 -8.61 3.31 -17.69
C PHE A 38 -9.40 3.24 -16.37
N ASN A 39 -10.60 2.64 -16.38
CA ASN A 39 -11.36 2.42 -15.15
C ASN A 39 -10.76 1.29 -14.31
N GLY A 40 -10.69 1.53 -13.00
CA GLY A 40 -10.12 0.62 -12.00
C GLY A 40 -11.07 0.24 -10.87
N GLY A 41 -12.33 0.68 -10.90
CA GLY A 41 -13.28 0.46 -9.80
C GLY A 41 -13.88 -0.95 -9.72
N TYR A 42 -13.08 -1.99 -9.99
CA TYR A 42 -13.48 -3.38 -9.77
C TYR A 42 -12.93 -3.89 -8.43
N PRO A 43 -13.61 -4.85 -7.76
CA PRO A 43 -13.32 -5.22 -6.36
C PRO A 43 -11.86 -5.57 -6.08
N ASP A 44 -11.23 -6.38 -6.94
CA ASP A 44 -9.86 -6.86 -6.76
C ASP A 44 -8.83 -5.72 -6.70
N LEU A 45 -8.89 -4.73 -7.59
CA LEU A 45 -7.95 -3.60 -7.54
C LEU A 45 -8.16 -2.74 -6.29
N MET A 46 -9.41 -2.46 -5.94
CA MET A 46 -9.74 -1.66 -4.77
C MET A 46 -9.24 -2.32 -3.48
N GLN A 47 -9.42 -3.64 -3.37
CA GLN A 47 -8.90 -4.45 -2.27
C GLN A 47 -7.37 -4.42 -2.25
N LYS A 48 -6.71 -4.65 -3.40
CA LYS A 48 -5.24 -4.58 -3.51
C LYS A 48 -4.69 -3.23 -3.08
N ILE A 49 -5.30 -2.11 -3.49
CA ILE A 49 -4.88 -0.76 -3.07
C ILE A 49 -4.96 -0.60 -1.55
N ALA A 50 -6.07 -1.03 -0.93
CA ALA A 50 -6.23 -0.95 0.52
C ALA A 50 -5.21 -1.84 1.26
N ILE A 51 -5.03 -3.08 0.81
CA ILE A 51 -4.16 -4.07 1.44
C ILE A 51 -2.67 -3.69 1.30
N PHE A 52 -2.22 -3.35 0.08
CA PHE A 52 -0.86 -2.89 -0.13
C PHE A 52 -0.61 -1.52 0.51
N GLY A 53 -1.65 -0.69 0.68
CA GLY A 53 -1.60 0.52 1.50
C GLY A 53 -1.26 0.22 2.97
N ILE A 54 -1.92 -0.79 3.57
CA ILE A 54 -1.59 -1.26 4.94
C ILE A 54 -0.15 -1.79 4.97
N PHE A 55 0.24 -2.60 3.99
CA PHE A 55 1.58 -3.16 3.91
C PHE A 55 2.65 -2.08 3.82
N ALA A 56 2.45 -1.08 2.96
CA ALA A 56 3.33 0.06 2.77
C ALA A 56 3.41 0.95 4.03
N VAL A 57 2.29 1.19 4.71
CA VAL A 57 2.28 1.90 6.00
C VAL A 57 3.06 1.12 7.06
N GLY A 58 2.85 -0.20 7.12
CA GLY A 58 3.59 -1.11 7.98
C GLY A 58 5.10 -1.03 7.75
N PHE A 59 5.51 -1.15 6.50
CA PHE A 59 6.91 -1.00 6.10
C PHE A 59 7.49 0.36 6.49
N ASN A 60 6.73 1.43 6.28
CA ASN A 60 7.14 2.80 6.59
C ASN A 60 7.25 3.09 8.10
N ILE A 61 6.58 2.32 8.97
CA ILE A 61 6.83 2.39 10.42
C ILE A 61 8.30 2.06 10.71
N LEU A 62 8.84 1.00 10.10
CA LEU A 62 10.25 0.65 10.25
C LEU A 62 11.11 1.61 9.44
N PHE A 63 11.00 1.60 8.12
CA PHE A 63 11.91 2.34 7.24
C PHE A 63 11.81 3.85 7.42
N GLY A 64 10.59 4.39 7.47
CA GLY A 64 10.34 5.82 7.58
C GLY A 64 10.80 6.43 8.90
N LEU A 65 10.51 5.77 10.03
CA LEU A 65 10.88 6.29 11.35
C LEU A 65 12.31 5.95 11.77
N THR A 66 12.82 4.75 11.45
CA THR A 66 14.13 4.27 11.96
C THR A 66 15.25 4.34 10.92
N GLY A 67 14.92 4.40 9.62
CA GLY A 67 15.89 4.32 8.53
C GLY A 67 16.32 2.90 8.15
N TYR A 68 15.83 1.87 8.84
CA TYR A 68 16.16 0.48 8.51
C TYR A 68 15.40 0.00 7.27
N LEU A 69 16.13 -0.31 6.20
CA LEU A 69 15.61 -0.91 4.98
C LEU A 69 15.60 -2.43 5.12
N SER A 70 14.42 -3.05 5.15
CA SER A 70 14.26 -4.51 5.28
C SER A 70 13.73 -5.12 3.99
N PHE A 71 14.41 -6.13 3.46
CA PHE A 71 13.89 -6.95 2.37
C PHE A 71 13.16 -8.21 2.87
N GLY A 72 12.97 -8.32 4.19
CA GLY A 72 12.31 -9.44 4.87
C GLY A 72 10.77 -9.40 4.85
N HIS A 73 10.16 -8.27 4.48
CA HIS A 73 8.73 -8.02 4.68
C HIS A 73 7.79 -8.93 3.90
N ALA A 74 8.18 -9.38 2.71
CA ALA A 74 7.47 -10.39 1.93
C ALA A 74 7.31 -11.71 2.71
N ALA A 75 8.31 -12.12 3.49
CA ALA A 75 8.19 -13.32 4.31
C ALA A 75 7.03 -13.19 5.31
N PHE A 76 6.88 -12.04 5.96
CA PHE A 76 5.76 -11.79 6.89
C PHE A 76 4.41 -11.72 6.16
N LEU A 77 4.36 -11.16 4.96
CA LEU A 77 3.17 -11.16 4.10
C LEU A 77 2.71 -12.59 3.77
N GLY A 78 3.64 -13.45 3.36
CA GLY A 78 3.33 -14.85 3.07
C GLY A 78 3.00 -15.67 4.31
N ILE A 79 3.77 -15.54 5.40
CA ILE A 79 3.47 -16.20 6.70
C ILE A 79 2.06 -15.85 7.17
N GLY A 80 1.67 -14.56 7.10
CA GLY A 80 0.33 -14.11 7.43
C GLY A 80 -0.75 -14.72 6.52
N SER A 81 -0.47 -14.83 5.21
CA SER A 81 -1.38 -15.49 4.26
C SER A 81 -1.59 -16.97 4.61
N TYR A 82 -0.50 -17.72 4.85
CA TYR A 82 -0.58 -19.14 5.23
C TYR A 82 -1.31 -19.35 6.55
N ALA A 83 -1.02 -18.51 7.56
CA ALA A 83 -1.70 -18.58 8.85
C ALA A 83 -3.22 -18.38 8.70
N ALA A 84 -3.65 -17.40 7.90
CA ALA A 84 -5.07 -17.17 7.64
C ALA A 84 -5.74 -18.35 6.91
N VAL A 85 -5.10 -18.90 5.86
CA VAL A 85 -5.66 -20.06 5.15
C VAL A 85 -5.75 -21.28 6.07
N TRP A 86 -4.75 -21.54 6.91
CA TRP A 86 -4.83 -22.62 7.91
C TRP A 86 -6.00 -22.43 8.89
N MET A 87 -6.30 -21.19 9.28
CA MET A 87 -7.49 -20.89 10.08
C MET A 87 -8.79 -21.25 9.34
N PHE A 88 -8.86 -20.93 8.05
CA PHE A 88 -10.01 -21.21 7.19
C PHE A 88 -10.20 -22.71 6.89
N LYS A 89 -9.11 -23.48 6.85
CA LYS A 89 -9.18 -24.95 6.66
C LYS A 89 -9.60 -25.68 7.93
N LEU A 90 -9.11 -25.26 9.09
CA LEU A 90 -9.26 -26.02 10.33
C LEU A 90 -10.44 -25.58 11.20
N LEU A 91 -10.70 -24.27 11.31
CA LEU A 91 -11.62 -23.72 12.30
C LEU A 91 -12.86 -23.11 11.68
N THR A 92 -12.75 -21.97 10.99
CA THR A 92 -13.91 -21.21 10.52
C THR A 92 -13.59 -20.36 9.31
N MET A 93 -14.59 -20.15 8.46
CA MET A 93 -14.55 -19.26 7.30
C MET A 93 -14.75 -17.77 7.67
N ASN A 94 -14.91 -17.47 8.96
CA ASN A 94 -14.93 -16.10 9.46
C ASN A 94 -13.54 -15.46 9.31
N VAL A 95 -13.50 -14.26 8.72
CA VAL A 95 -12.25 -13.54 8.44
C VAL A 95 -11.55 -13.06 9.72
N ILE A 96 -12.28 -12.72 10.79
CA ILE A 96 -11.71 -12.08 11.98
C ILE A 96 -10.65 -12.97 12.67
N PRO A 97 -10.93 -14.25 12.98
CA PRO A 97 -9.92 -15.11 13.59
C PRO A 97 -8.71 -15.35 12.66
N GLY A 98 -8.93 -15.42 11.34
CA GLY A 98 -7.87 -15.56 10.35
C GLY A 98 -6.88 -14.40 10.35
N ILE A 99 -7.37 -13.15 10.35
CA ILE A 99 -6.50 -11.96 10.39
C ILE A 99 -5.78 -11.81 11.74
N LEU A 100 -6.42 -12.20 12.85
CA LEU A 100 -5.79 -12.16 14.17
C LEU A 100 -4.63 -13.16 14.24
N LEU A 101 -4.85 -14.39 13.78
CA LEU A 101 -3.82 -15.41 13.71
C LEU A 101 -2.68 -14.96 12.78
N ALA A 102 -2.99 -14.38 11.62
CA ALA A 102 -2.00 -13.86 10.68
C ALA A 102 -1.09 -12.80 11.32
N MET A 103 -1.66 -11.87 12.10
CA MET A 103 -0.89 -10.86 12.83
C MET A 103 -0.01 -11.47 13.93
N VAL A 104 -0.55 -12.40 14.72
CA VAL A 104 0.19 -13.02 15.83
C VAL A 104 1.35 -13.85 15.31
N VAL A 105 1.11 -14.74 14.33
CA VAL A 105 2.16 -15.60 13.76
C VAL A 105 3.24 -14.73 13.10
N SER A 106 2.85 -13.73 12.30
CA SER A 106 3.83 -12.83 11.67
C SER A 106 4.60 -11.99 12.67
N GLY A 107 3.97 -11.55 13.76
CA GLY A 107 4.63 -10.83 14.85
C GLY A 107 5.65 -11.69 15.59
N LEU A 108 5.34 -12.96 15.87
CA LEU A 108 6.27 -13.91 16.50
C LEU A 108 7.47 -14.19 15.60
N PHE A 109 7.24 -14.43 14.30
CA PHE A 109 8.33 -14.59 13.33
C PHE A 109 9.15 -13.32 13.17
N ALA A 110 8.51 -12.15 13.15
CA ALA A 110 9.21 -10.87 13.11
C ALA A 110 10.04 -10.63 14.38
N ALA A 111 9.58 -11.07 15.56
CA ALA A 111 10.38 -11.00 16.79
C ALA A 111 11.63 -11.88 16.70
N ALA A 112 11.49 -13.12 16.22
CA ALA A 112 12.60 -14.05 16.05
C ALA A 112 13.63 -13.54 15.02
N ILE A 113 13.17 -13.15 13.82
CA ILE A 113 14.03 -12.64 12.75
C ILE A 113 14.62 -11.28 13.14
N GLY A 114 13.84 -10.41 13.77
CA GLY A 114 14.26 -9.10 14.25
C GLY A 114 15.38 -9.20 15.28
N TYR A 115 15.27 -10.14 16.22
CA TYR A 115 16.28 -10.36 17.26
C TYR A 115 17.66 -10.73 16.68
N VAL A 116 17.68 -11.48 15.58
CA VAL A 116 18.93 -11.86 14.89
C VAL A 116 19.40 -10.74 13.96
N SER A 117 18.50 -10.18 13.16
CA SER A 117 18.84 -9.23 12.09
C SER A 117 19.29 -7.87 12.62
N LEU A 118 18.67 -7.36 13.68
CA LEU A 118 18.98 -6.04 14.27
C LEU A 118 20.32 -6.00 15.04
N ARG A 119 21.06 -7.10 15.09
CA ARG A 119 22.45 -7.11 15.56
C ARG A 119 23.39 -6.36 14.62
N ARG A 120 22.97 -6.12 13.39
CA ARG A 120 23.71 -5.38 12.37
C ARG A 120 22.93 -4.14 11.96
N SER A 121 23.63 -3.10 11.53
CA SER A 121 23.06 -1.84 11.06
C SER A 121 23.39 -1.59 9.58
N GLY A 122 22.63 -0.69 8.95
CA GLY A 122 22.85 -0.31 7.56
C GLY A 122 22.64 -1.45 6.57
N ILE A 123 23.56 -1.58 5.60
CA ILE A 123 23.44 -2.52 4.48
C ILE A 123 23.43 -3.98 4.95
N TYR A 124 24.19 -4.31 6.00
CA TYR A 124 24.26 -5.67 6.55
C TYR A 124 22.91 -6.15 7.09
N PHE A 125 22.11 -5.24 7.66
CA PHE A 125 20.74 -5.57 8.07
C PHE A 125 19.88 -5.93 6.85
N SER A 126 19.93 -5.12 5.80
CA SER A 126 19.17 -5.36 4.57
C SER A 126 19.53 -6.70 3.93
N ILE A 127 20.82 -7.02 3.81
CA ILE A 127 21.30 -8.30 3.27
C ILE A 127 20.81 -9.48 4.11
N LEU A 128 20.89 -9.37 5.44
CA LEU A 128 20.46 -10.44 6.34
C LEU A 128 18.94 -10.67 6.26
N THR A 129 18.14 -9.60 6.16
CA THR A 129 16.68 -9.74 5.96
C THR A 129 16.32 -10.33 4.59
N LEU A 130 17.09 -10.05 3.54
CA LEU A 130 16.93 -10.67 2.23
C LEU A 130 17.21 -12.18 2.30
N ALA A 131 18.29 -12.56 2.98
CA ALA A 131 18.64 -13.96 3.19
C ALA A 131 17.53 -14.71 3.96
N PHE A 132 16.95 -14.10 5.00
CA PHE A 132 15.79 -14.66 5.69
C PHE A 132 14.56 -14.78 4.80
N ALA A 133 14.25 -13.77 3.96
CA ALA A 133 13.14 -13.86 3.01
C ALA A 133 13.31 -15.03 2.04
N GLN A 134 14.52 -15.20 1.48
CA GLN A 134 14.85 -16.30 0.59
C GLN A 134 14.75 -17.66 1.28
N MET A 135 15.21 -17.75 2.53
CA MET A 135 15.07 -18.96 3.34
C MET A 135 13.59 -19.31 3.56
N CYS A 136 12.76 -18.34 3.94
CA CYS A 136 11.32 -18.53 4.12
C CYS A 136 10.64 -18.95 2.81
N TYR A 137 10.97 -18.30 1.69
CA TYR A 137 10.47 -18.67 0.36
C TYR A 137 10.81 -20.13 0.00
N LYS A 138 12.09 -20.50 0.08
CA LYS A 138 12.54 -21.86 -0.28
C LYS A 138 11.98 -22.92 0.67
N MET A 139 11.83 -22.56 1.94
CA MET A 139 11.20 -23.43 2.92
C MET A 139 9.73 -23.68 2.58
N ALA A 140 8.95 -22.64 2.25
CA ALA A 140 7.57 -22.78 1.83
C ALA A 140 7.42 -23.48 0.46
N TYR A 141 8.31 -23.20 -0.49
CA TYR A 141 8.24 -23.76 -1.83
C TYR A 141 8.56 -25.26 -1.88
N SER A 142 9.57 -25.73 -1.13
CA SER A 142 10.13 -27.08 -1.32
C SER A 142 10.25 -27.93 -0.06
N VAL A 143 10.36 -27.35 1.14
CA VAL A 143 10.69 -28.11 2.37
C VAL A 143 9.44 -28.40 3.19
N LEU A 144 8.57 -27.40 3.32
CA LEU A 144 7.31 -27.45 4.06
C LEU A 144 6.13 -27.78 3.15
N THR A 145 6.35 -28.46 2.02
CA THR A 145 5.32 -28.85 1.06
C THR A 145 4.07 -29.48 1.69
N PRO A 146 4.17 -30.34 2.74
CA PRO A 146 2.98 -30.86 3.43
C PRO A 146 2.12 -29.78 4.11
N LEU A 147 2.70 -28.64 4.47
CA LEU A 147 2.03 -27.53 5.14
C LEU A 147 1.61 -26.42 4.16
N THR A 148 2.34 -26.24 3.06
CA THR A 148 2.19 -25.09 2.15
C THR A 148 1.70 -25.45 0.75
N ASN A 149 1.65 -26.74 0.41
CA ASN A 149 1.45 -27.26 -0.95
C ASN A 149 2.46 -26.77 -2.01
N GLY A 150 3.61 -26.23 -1.57
CA GLY A 150 4.72 -25.86 -2.45
C GLY A 150 4.33 -24.88 -3.56
N GLU A 151 4.58 -25.27 -4.81
CA GLU A 151 4.32 -24.47 -6.02
C GLU A 151 2.84 -24.15 -6.25
N THR A 152 1.94 -25.09 -5.93
CA THR A 152 0.49 -24.92 -6.12
C THR A 152 -0.12 -23.90 -5.13
N GLY A 153 0.56 -23.67 -4.00
CA GLY A 153 0.05 -22.89 -2.89
C GLY A 153 -1.07 -23.59 -2.11
N LEU A 154 -1.27 -23.14 -0.89
CA LEU A 154 -2.29 -23.68 0.00
C LEU A 154 -3.65 -23.09 -0.37
N GLN A 155 -4.61 -23.97 -0.68
CA GLN A 155 -5.96 -23.62 -1.12
C GLN A 155 -7.00 -24.35 -0.27
N LEU A 156 -8.23 -23.83 -0.27
CA LEU A 156 -9.38 -24.50 0.36
C LEU A 156 -9.81 -25.74 -0.43
N THR A 157 -10.32 -26.74 0.28
CA THR A 157 -10.94 -27.94 -0.30
C THR A 157 -12.32 -28.16 0.29
N LEU A 158 -13.20 -28.87 -0.43
CA LEU A 158 -14.56 -29.16 0.03
C LEU A 158 -14.58 -29.96 1.34
N ASN A 159 -13.56 -30.79 1.55
CA ASN A 159 -13.44 -31.72 2.68
C ASN A 159 -12.66 -31.12 3.88
N ASP A 160 -12.43 -29.80 3.90
CA ASP A 160 -11.70 -29.17 5.00
C ASP A 160 -12.49 -29.25 6.32
N PRO A 161 -11.88 -29.68 7.45
CA PRO A 161 -12.57 -30.05 8.70
C PRO A 161 -13.44 -28.97 9.35
N ARG A 162 -13.02 -27.70 9.29
CA ARG A 162 -13.77 -26.51 9.74
C ARG A 162 -14.66 -26.71 10.97
N ILE A 163 -14.01 -27.00 12.10
CA ILE A 163 -14.65 -27.46 13.35
C ILE A 163 -15.74 -26.51 13.87
N LEU A 164 -15.61 -25.20 13.63
CA LEU A 164 -16.52 -24.18 14.17
C LEU A 164 -17.62 -23.77 13.20
N ASP A 165 -17.53 -24.15 11.92
CA ASP A 165 -18.57 -23.86 10.94
C ASP A 165 -19.64 -24.96 10.98
N GLY A 166 -20.89 -24.59 10.66
CA GLY A 166 -21.96 -25.58 10.50
C GLY A 166 -21.66 -26.56 9.35
N THR A 167 -22.24 -27.76 9.41
CA THR A 167 -22.15 -28.77 8.35
C THR A 167 -22.54 -28.16 7.01
N GLN A 168 -21.65 -28.19 6.03
CA GLN A 168 -21.92 -27.61 4.72
C GLN A 168 -22.81 -28.51 3.87
N GLU A 169 -23.98 -28.01 3.49
CA GLU A 169 -24.97 -28.74 2.69
C GLU A 169 -24.82 -28.51 1.17
N GLY A 170 -23.64 -28.10 0.67
CA GLY A 170 -23.46 -27.70 -0.73
C GLY A 170 -22.18 -28.20 -1.40
N SER A 171 -22.22 -28.36 -2.73
CA SER A 171 -21.10 -28.81 -3.59
C SER A 171 -20.13 -27.70 -4.02
N SER A 172 -20.24 -26.50 -3.44
CA SER A 172 -19.43 -25.32 -3.81
C SER A 172 -18.39 -25.01 -2.73
N LEU A 173 -17.26 -24.45 -3.15
CA LEU A 173 -16.23 -24.04 -2.19
C LEU A 173 -16.79 -22.96 -1.25
N PRO A 174 -16.54 -23.08 0.06
CA PRO A 174 -16.94 -22.07 1.02
C PRO A 174 -16.27 -20.72 0.75
N VAL A 175 -17.04 -19.66 0.91
CA VAL A 175 -16.57 -18.28 0.77
C VAL A 175 -16.33 -17.68 2.14
N THR A 176 -15.21 -16.97 2.28
CA THR A 176 -14.88 -16.13 3.44
C THR A 176 -16.01 -15.16 3.77
N ASN A 177 -16.33 -15.03 5.06
CA ASN A 177 -17.45 -14.21 5.50
C ASN A 177 -17.13 -13.38 6.74
N ILE A 178 -17.92 -12.34 6.96
CA ILE A 178 -17.96 -11.57 8.20
C ILE A 178 -19.39 -11.53 8.71
N PHE A 179 -19.64 -12.16 9.85
CA PHE A 179 -20.99 -12.23 10.45
C PHE A 179 -22.07 -12.67 9.44
N GLY A 180 -21.75 -13.63 8.55
CA GLY A 180 -22.65 -14.14 7.51
C GLY A 180 -22.63 -13.37 6.18
N LEU A 181 -21.96 -12.22 6.10
CA LEU A 181 -21.78 -11.48 4.84
C LEU A 181 -20.58 -12.02 4.07
N ALA A 182 -20.80 -12.57 2.88
CA ALA A 182 -19.74 -13.08 2.00
C ALA A 182 -18.85 -11.96 1.46
N MET A 183 -17.53 -12.17 1.44
CA MET A 183 -16.54 -11.19 0.99
C MET A 183 -16.65 -10.85 -0.51
N ASN A 184 -17.07 -11.81 -1.33
CA ASN A 184 -17.26 -11.62 -2.77
C ASN A 184 -18.59 -10.93 -3.13
N SER A 185 -19.48 -10.73 -2.16
CA SER A 185 -20.77 -10.08 -2.39
C SER A 185 -20.58 -8.65 -2.89
N SER A 186 -21.21 -8.34 -4.02
CA SER A 186 -21.02 -7.07 -4.73
C SER A 186 -22.36 -6.51 -5.19
N TYR A 187 -22.62 -5.25 -4.85
CA TYR A 187 -23.78 -4.49 -5.31
C TYR A 187 -23.33 -3.49 -6.38
N LYS A 188 -23.96 -3.50 -7.55
CA LYS A 188 -23.61 -2.62 -8.67
C LYS A 188 -24.70 -1.56 -8.85
N ILE A 189 -24.31 -0.29 -8.91
CA ILE A 189 -25.19 0.83 -9.23
C ILE A 189 -24.75 1.41 -10.56
N GLU A 190 -25.68 1.45 -11.51
CA GLU A 190 -25.47 2.10 -12.80
C GLU A 190 -26.00 3.53 -12.72
N ALA A 191 -25.11 4.51 -12.86
CA ALA A 191 -25.49 5.92 -12.85
C ALA A 191 -24.58 6.70 -13.81
N LEU A 192 -25.15 7.63 -14.57
CA LEU A 192 -24.43 8.48 -15.53
C LEU A 192 -23.59 7.68 -16.56
N GLY A 193 -24.06 6.50 -16.96
CA GLY A 193 -23.33 5.59 -17.85
C GLY A 193 -22.08 4.97 -17.20
N ARG A 194 -21.95 4.98 -15.87
CA ARG A 194 -20.86 4.38 -15.09
C ARG A 194 -21.41 3.28 -14.19
N ILE A 195 -20.61 2.23 -13.93
CA ILE A 195 -21.02 1.05 -13.15
C ILE A 195 -20.28 1.03 -11.82
N PHE A 196 -20.82 1.71 -10.80
CA PHE A 196 -20.22 1.74 -9.47
C PHE A 196 -20.38 0.40 -8.77
N THR A 197 -19.27 -0.26 -8.42
CA THR A 197 -19.28 -1.57 -7.76
C THR A 197 -18.94 -1.42 -6.27
N PHE A 198 -19.89 -1.78 -5.42
CA PHE A 198 -19.79 -1.77 -3.97
C PHE A 198 -19.63 -3.19 -3.45
N ASN A 199 -18.41 -3.57 -3.07
CA ASN A 199 -18.08 -4.92 -2.62
C ASN A 199 -17.86 -4.98 -1.11
N THR A 200 -18.42 -6.01 -0.46
CA THR A 200 -18.29 -6.22 0.99
C THR A 200 -16.84 -6.39 1.42
N GLY A 201 -16.06 -7.20 0.69
CA GLY A 201 -14.63 -7.41 0.95
C GLY A 201 -13.82 -6.12 0.86
N PHE A 202 -14.10 -5.26 -0.12
CA PHE A 202 -13.46 -3.96 -0.22
C PHE A 202 -13.77 -3.08 1.00
N TYR A 203 -15.04 -2.96 1.39
CA TYR A 203 -15.41 -2.15 2.55
C TYR A 203 -14.82 -2.69 3.85
N PHE A 204 -14.72 -4.01 3.99
CA PHE A 204 -14.01 -4.63 5.09
C PHE A 204 -12.52 -4.24 5.10
N CYS A 205 -11.82 -4.40 3.98
CA CYS A 205 -10.43 -3.95 3.84
C CYS A 205 -10.27 -2.45 4.09
N ALA A 206 -11.22 -1.62 3.64
CA ALA A 206 -11.23 -0.17 3.85
C ALA A 206 -11.32 0.18 5.35
N VAL A 207 -12.21 -0.48 6.09
CA VAL A 207 -12.33 -0.29 7.54
C VAL A 207 -11.04 -0.69 8.25
N ILE A 208 -10.48 -1.86 7.92
CA ILE A 208 -9.21 -2.32 8.49
C ILE A 208 -8.05 -1.37 8.12
N ALA A 209 -8.02 -0.86 6.89
CA ALA A 209 -7.02 0.12 6.44
C ALA A 209 -7.12 1.43 7.22
N ILE A 210 -8.34 1.93 7.45
CA ILE A 210 -8.57 3.13 8.27
C ILE A 210 -8.10 2.90 9.71
N LEU A 211 -8.42 1.74 10.31
CA LEU A 211 -7.98 1.38 11.66
C LEU A 211 -6.45 1.26 11.75
N ALA A 212 -5.83 0.56 10.80
CA ALA A 212 -4.37 0.44 10.71
C ALA A 212 -3.72 1.82 10.53
N PHE A 213 -4.29 2.68 9.70
CA PHE A 213 -3.81 4.03 9.50
C PHE A 213 -3.94 4.90 10.77
N TYR A 214 -5.06 4.79 11.49
CA TYR A 214 -5.24 5.45 12.78
C TYR A 214 -4.18 5.01 13.81
N VAL A 215 -3.93 3.71 13.91
CA VAL A 215 -2.87 3.16 14.78
C VAL A 215 -1.50 3.67 14.36
N ALA A 216 -1.21 3.74 13.06
CA ALA A 216 0.05 4.30 12.55
C ALA A 216 0.21 5.79 12.91
N ILE A 217 -0.83 6.62 12.80
CA ILE A 217 -0.80 8.03 13.25
C ILE A 217 -0.45 8.10 14.74
N ARG A 218 -1.12 7.29 15.57
CA ARG A 218 -0.85 7.24 17.01
C ARG A 218 0.58 6.83 17.31
N LEU A 219 1.11 5.83 16.60
CA LEU A 219 2.48 5.37 16.77
C LEU A 219 3.49 6.47 16.39
N PHE A 220 3.29 7.14 15.25
CA PHE A 220 4.17 8.22 14.77
C PHE A 220 4.18 9.44 15.69
N ARG A 221 3.07 9.72 16.38
CA ARG A 221 2.91 10.88 17.28
C ARG A 221 3.20 10.55 18.75
N SER A 222 3.39 9.28 19.09
CA SER A 222 3.71 8.84 20.44
C SER A 222 5.17 9.14 20.83
N PRO A 223 5.51 9.10 22.13
CA PRO A 223 6.89 9.12 22.59
C PRO A 223 7.75 8.01 21.96
N PHE A 224 7.17 6.85 21.69
CA PHE A 224 7.84 5.76 20.98
C PHE A 224 8.26 6.19 19.56
N GLY A 225 7.38 6.85 18.81
CA GLY A 225 7.70 7.39 17.48
C GLY A 225 8.82 8.44 17.53
N MET A 226 8.89 9.25 18.59
CA MET A 226 9.99 10.19 18.82
C MET A 226 11.32 9.47 19.07
N MET A 227 11.32 8.38 19.85
CA MET A 227 12.51 7.55 20.05
C MET A 227 13.00 6.93 18.76
N LEU A 228 12.11 6.41 17.91
CA LEU A 228 12.49 5.86 16.60
C LEU A 228 13.13 6.92 15.69
N ARG A 229 12.63 8.16 15.69
CA ARG A 229 13.26 9.27 14.97
C ARG A 229 14.64 9.63 15.52
N ALA A 230 14.82 9.56 16.84
CA ALA A 230 16.11 9.74 17.46
C ALA A 230 17.10 8.63 17.04
N VAL A 231 16.65 7.35 16.99
CA VAL A 231 17.42 6.23 16.43
C VAL A 231 17.88 6.53 15.00
N LYS A 232 16.97 7.02 14.14
CA LYS A 232 17.28 7.37 12.75
C LYS A 232 18.31 8.49 12.63
N SER A 233 18.29 9.46 13.56
CA SER A 233 19.21 10.60 13.52
C SER A 233 20.66 10.18 13.79
N ASN A 234 20.90 9.46 14.90
CA ASN A 234 22.20 8.90 15.24
C ASN A 234 22.05 7.95 16.45
N GLN A 235 22.28 6.66 16.22
CA GLN A 235 22.16 5.63 17.26
C GLN A 235 23.20 5.79 18.38
N GLN A 236 24.44 6.13 18.02
CA GLN A 236 25.54 6.30 18.98
C GLN A 236 25.26 7.47 19.94
N ARG A 237 24.67 8.57 19.44
CA ARG A 237 24.24 9.71 20.25
C ARG A 237 23.12 9.35 21.21
N MET A 238 22.16 8.52 20.81
CA MET A 238 21.12 8.04 21.71
C MET A 238 21.73 7.26 22.89
N THR A 239 22.71 6.40 22.63
CA THR A 239 23.39 5.63 23.69
C THR A 239 24.15 6.53 24.67
N TYR A 240 24.75 7.64 24.21
CA TYR A 240 25.36 8.62 25.12
C TYR A 240 24.37 9.32 26.07
N THR A 241 23.07 9.33 25.72
CA THR A 241 22.01 9.84 26.61
C THR A 241 21.49 8.78 27.61
N GLY A 242 22.07 7.57 27.61
CA GLY A 242 21.67 6.46 28.48
C GLY A 242 20.50 5.62 27.95
N LEU A 243 20.11 5.78 26.68
CA LEU A 243 19.02 5.02 26.05
C LEU A 243 19.57 3.99 25.06
N ASP A 244 19.13 2.73 25.22
CA ASP A 244 19.48 1.66 24.28
C ASP A 244 18.54 1.66 23.07
N PRO A 245 19.04 1.76 21.82
CA PRO A 245 18.20 1.81 20.62
C PRO A 245 17.56 0.45 20.28
N LYS A 246 18.17 -0.67 20.70
CA LYS A 246 17.81 -2.02 20.25
C LYS A 246 16.36 -2.41 20.56
N PRO A 247 15.83 -2.24 21.78
CA PRO A 247 14.44 -2.62 22.08
C PRO A 247 13.43 -1.83 21.24
N TYR A 248 13.70 -0.55 20.98
CA TYR A 248 12.84 0.29 20.15
C TYR A 248 12.84 -0.17 18.69
N THR A 249 14.01 -0.47 18.12
CA THR A 249 14.11 -1.00 16.76
C THR A 249 13.46 -2.38 16.61
N LEU A 250 13.58 -3.24 17.63
CA LEU A 250 12.96 -4.56 17.63
C LEU A 250 11.44 -4.45 17.70
N ALA A 251 10.90 -3.60 18.59
CA ALA A 251 9.47 -3.34 18.65
C ALA A 251 8.94 -2.76 17.33
N ALA A 252 9.68 -1.82 16.71
CA ALA A 252 9.30 -1.27 15.40
C ALA A 252 9.28 -2.34 14.31
N PHE A 253 10.26 -3.25 14.30
CA PHE A 253 10.33 -4.37 13.37
C PHE A 253 9.18 -5.36 13.55
N VAL A 254 8.84 -5.70 14.81
CA VAL A 254 7.69 -6.57 15.13
C VAL A 254 6.39 -5.94 14.69
N ILE A 255 6.13 -4.67 15.04
CA ILE A 255 4.92 -3.96 14.61
C ILE A 255 4.82 -3.92 13.08
N SER A 256 5.94 -3.64 12.41
CA SER A 256 6.00 -3.63 10.94
C SER A 256 5.70 -5.01 10.34
N GLY A 257 6.23 -6.08 10.93
CA GLY A 257 5.92 -7.47 10.56
C GLY A 257 4.46 -7.87 10.84
N MET A 258 3.85 -7.36 11.90
CA MET A 258 2.42 -7.55 12.17
C MET A 258 1.54 -6.88 11.10
N TYR A 259 1.90 -5.68 10.63
CA TYR A 259 1.20 -5.02 9.53
C TYR A 259 1.33 -5.79 8.21
N ALA A 260 2.52 -6.36 7.95
CA ALA A 260 2.73 -7.25 6.80
C ALA A 260 1.90 -8.52 6.92
N GLY A 261 1.86 -9.14 8.10
CA GLY A 261 0.99 -10.28 8.39
C GLY A 261 -0.49 -9.97 8.23
N LEU A 262 -0.93 -8.80 8.70
CA LEU A 262 -2.30 -8.31 8.51
C LEU A 262 -2.64 -8.18 7.02
N ALA A 263 -1.76 -7.57 6.23
CA ALA A 263 -1.95 -7.47 4.79
C ALA A 263 -2.03 -8.86 4.12
N GLY A 264 -1.19 -9.81 4.54
CA GLY A 264 -1.22 -11.18 4.05
C GLY A 264 -2.52 -11.92 4.42
N GLY A 265 -2.96 -11.78 5.67
CA GLY A 265 -4.24 -12.33 6.12
C GLY A 265 -5.44 -11.74 5.39
N LEU A 266 -5.39 -10.44 5.05
CA LEU A 266 -6.42 -9.81 4.21
C LEU A 266 -6.38 -10.30 2.76
N LEU A 267 -5.20 -10.54 2.16
CA LEU A 267 -5.11 -11.17 0.84
C LEU A 267 -5.77 -12.54 0.85
N ALA A 268 -5.43 -13.38 1.83
CA ALA A 268 -6.05 -14.69 2.01
C ALA A 268 -7.56 -14.62 2.30
N ALA A 269 -8.03 -13.55 2.92
CA ALA A 269 -9.45 -13.35 3.17
C ALA A 269 -10.24 -13.00 1.91
N MET A 270 -9.64 -12.30 0.94
CA MET A 270 -10.29 -11.96 -0.33
C MET A 270 -10.19 -13.10 -1.34
N ASP A 271 -9.02 -13.73 -1.38
CA ASP A 271 -8.73 -14.89 -2.21
C ASP A 271 -8.04 -15.96 -1.33
N PRO A 272 -8.79 -17.00 -0.89
CA PRO A 272 -8.31 -18.08 0.00
C PRO A 272 -7.25 -19.03 -0.60
N LEU A 273 -6.30 -18.45 -1.31
CA LEU A 273 -5.09 -19.03 -1.85
C LEU A 273 -3.89 -18.38 -1.15
N ALA A 274 -2.97 -19.19 -0.64
CA ALA A 274 -1.68 -18.75 -0.12
C ALA A 274 -0.55 -19.42 -0.88
N GLY A 275 0.03 -18.70 -1.83
CA GLY A 275 1.19 -19.14 -2.61
C GLY A 275 2.52 -18.74 -1.98
N ALA A 276 3.57 -19.51 -2.30
CA ALA A 276 4.94 -19.24 -1.84
C ALA A 276 5.52 -17.99 -2.50
N ASP A 277 5.04 -17.63 -3.69
CA ASP A 277 5.37 -16.40 -4.44
C ASP A 277 5.22 -15.12 -3.59
N ARG A 278 4.24 -15.07 -2.69
CA ARG A 278 4.04 -13.94 -1.77
C ARG A 278 5.21 -13.73 -0.80
N MET A 279 6.02 -14.76 -0.56
CA MET A 279 7.24 -14.71 0.27
C MET A 279 8.49 -14.33 -0.50
N LEU A 280 8.41 -14.24 -1.83
CA LEU A 280 9.55 -13.90 -2.66
C LEU A 280 10.01 -12.47 -2.36
N TRP A 281 11.32 -12.28 -2.23
CA TRP A 281 11.92 -10.99 -1.87
C TRP A 281 11.55 -9.83 -2.84
N THR A 282 11.15 -10.14 -4.08
CA THR A 282 10.70 -9.14 -5.06
C THR A 282 9.46 -8.40 -4.58
N ALA A 283 8.56 -9.06 -3.85
CA ALA A 283 7.41 -8.41 -3.20
C ALA A 283 7.84 -7.41 -2.11
N SER A 284 8.97 -7.66 -1.43
CA SER A 284 9.58 -6.66 -0.53
C SER A 284 10.15 -5.48 -1.31
N GLY A 285 10.70 -5.73 -2.50
CA GLY A 285 11.15 -4.66 -3.40
C GLY A 285 10.01 -3.75 -3.82
N GLU A 286 8.84 -4.33 -4.10
CA GLU A 286 7.65 -3.57 -4.50
C GLU A 286 7.19 -2.60 -3.39
N VAL A 287 7.12 -3.05 -2.13
CA VAL A 287 6.73 -2.17 -1.02
C VAL A 287 7.78 -1.09 -0.74
N VAL A 288 9.06 -1.38 -0.94
CA VAL A 288 10.14 -0.37 -0.89
C VAL A 288 9.87 0.71 -1.94
N ILE A 289 9.56 0.32 -3.18
CA ILE A 289 9.25 1.24 -4.27
C ILE A 289 8.00 2.07 -3.92
N MET A 290 6.91 1.45 -3.49
CA MET A 290 5.69 2.15 -3.07
C MET A 290 5.95 3.20 -1.99
N THR A 291 6.75 2.86 -0.98
CA THR A 291 7.03 3.78 0.13
C THR A 291 7.96 4.92 -0.26
N ILE A 292 9.00 4.66 -1.06
CA ILE A 292 9.92 5.69 -1.55
C ILE A 292 9.19 6.61 -2.53
N LEU A 293 8.52 6.05 -3.54
CA LEU A 293 7.76 6.79 -4.54
C LEU A 293 6.68 7.66 -3.89
N GLY A 294 5.99 7.13 -2.88
CA GLY A 294 5.00 7.89 -2.12
C GLY A 294 5.58 9.03 -1.26
N GLY A 295 6.82 8.88 -0.78
CA GLY A 295 7.49 9.81 0.13
C GLY A 295 7.76 9.17 1.49
N ALA A 296 8.94 8.55 1.63
CA ALA A 296 9.36 7.83 2.82
C ALA A 296 9.38 8.71 4.09
N GLY A 297 8.93 8.17 5.22
CA GLY A 297 8.87 8.89 6.50
C GLY A 297 7.66 9.82 6.64
N THR A 298 6.82 9.94 5.61
CA THR A 298 5.51 10.60 5.72
C THR A 298 4.42 9.58 6.03
N LEU A 299 3.29 10.00 6.63
CA LEU A 299 2.16 9.11 6.91
C LEU A 299 1.36 8.77 5.63
N MET A 300 1.10 9.75 4.75
CA MET A 300 0.29 9.53 3.54
C MET A 300 1.06 8.89 2.39
N GLY A 301 2.37 9.05 2.36
CA GLY A 301 3.20 8.70 1.21
C GLY A 301 3.03 7.25 0.82
N PRO A 302 3.24 6.30 1.75
CA PRO A 302 3.07 4.88 1.48
C PRO A 302 1.70 4.50 0.91
N VAL A 303 0.62 5.12 1.39
CA VAL A 303 -0.75 4.85 0.91
C VAL A 303 -0.93 5.37 -0.52
N LEU A 304 -0.47 6.59 -0.80
CA LEU A 304 -0.52 7.16 -2.15
C LEU A 304 0.36 6.38 -3.12
N GLY A 305 1.55 5.97 -2.70
CA GLY A 305 2.47 5.17 -3.50
C GLY A 305 1.90 3.78 -3.82
N ALA A 306 1.31 3.09 -2.83
CA ALA A 306 0.62 1.82 -3.06
C ALA A 306 -0.56 1.98 -4.03
N GLY A 307 -1.36 3.04 -3.85
CA GLY A 307 -2.48 3.35 -4.74
C GLY A 307 -2.03 3.60 -6.19
N VAL A 308 -1.01 4.44 -6.39
CA VAL A 308 -0.48 4.75 -7.72
C VAL A 308 0.16 3.52 -8.36
N ILE A 309 1.01 2.79 -7.64
CA ILE A 309 1.67 1.60 -8.21
C ILE A 309 0.65 0.52 -8.59
N LYS A 310 -0.30 0.19 -7.69
CA LYS A 310 -1.32 -0.82 -8.01
C LYS A 310 -2.28 -0.38 -9.11
N TYR A 311 -2.63 0.91 -9.16
CA TYR A 311 -3.43 1.44 -10.24
C TYR A 311 -2.69 1.34 -11.58
N LEU A 312 -1.43 1.78 -11.64
CA LEU A 312 -0.60 1.71 -12.83
C LEU A 312 -0.36 0.25 -13.27
N GLU A 313 -0.09 -0.66 -12.33
CA GLU A 313 -0.01 -2.11 -12.61
C GLU A 313 -1.25 -2.61 -13.31
N ASN A 314 -2.45 -2.32 -12.77
CA ASN A 314 -3.69 -2.69 -13.42
C ASN A 314 -3.84 -2.08 -14.83
N ILE A 315 -3.54 -0.79 -15.00
CA ILE A 315 -3.74 -0.12 -16.30
C ILE A 315 -2.85 -0.74 -17.36
N PHE A 316 -1.57 -0.86 -17.09
CA PHE A 316 -0.63 -1.31 -18.12
C PHE A 316 -0.65 -2.81 -18.33
N SER A 317 -0.97 -3.63 -17.31
CA SER A 317 -1.20 -5.05 -17.52
C SER A 317 -2.45 -5.34 -18.35
N LYS A 318 -3.39 -4.39 -18.44
CA LYS A 318 -4.56 -4.48 -19.35
C LYS A 318 -4.25 -4.09 -20.79
N ILE A 319 -3.22 -3.29 -21.04
CA ILE A 319 -2.83 -2.89 -22.40
C ILE A 319 -2.12 -4.08 -23.06
N ASN A 320 -2.89 -4.91 -23.77
CA ASN A 320 -2.40 -6.04 -24.55
C ASN A 320 -2.15 -5.64 -26.01
N GLU A 321 -1.62 -6.56 -26.82
CA GLU A 321 -1.35 -6.31 -28.24
C GLU A 321 -2.62 -5.90 -29.00
N GLY A 322 -3.78 -6.47 -28.67
CA GLY A 322 -5.06 -6.08 -29.28
C GLY A 322 -5.41 -4.60 -29.06
N VAL A 323 -5.24 -4.09 -27.84
CA VAL A 323 -5.44 -2.66 -27.55
C VAL A 323 -4.41 -1.80 -28.28
N LEU A 324 -3.17 -2.28 -28.42
CA LEU A 324 -2.14 -1.56 -29.17
C LEU A 324 -2.45 -1.51 -30.67
N HIS A 325 -2.96 -2.60 -31.26
CA HIS A 325 -3.46 -2.62 -32.63
C HIS A 325 -4.59 -1.61 -32.82
N ASP A 326 -5.55 -1.55 -31.89
CA ASP A 326 -6.63 -0.56 -31.96
C ASP A 326 -6.09 0.87 -31.94
N TRP A 327 -5.10 1.16 -31.07
CA TRP A 327 -4.52 2.49 -30.95
C TRP A 327 -3.63 2.89 -32.14
N PHE A 328 -2.94 1.93 -32.73
CA PHE A 328 -1.98 2.15 -33.82
C PHE A 328 -2.51 1.77 -35.21
N SER A 329 -3.79 1.39 -35.32
CA SER A 329 -4.50 1.08 -36.58
C SER A 329 -4.47 2.19 -37.64
N PHE A 330 -4.04 3.40 -37.27
CA PHE A 330 -3.82 4.50 -38.20
C PHE A 330 -2.48 4.41 -38.95
N LEU A 331 -1.58 3.52 -38.54
CA LEU A 331 -0.26 3.30 -39.16
C LEU A 331 -0.35 2.22 -40.25
N PRO A 332 0.53 2.25 -41.28
CA PRO A 332 0.64 1.14 -42.22
C PRO A 332 1.12 -0.14 -41.52
N ASP A 333 0.59 -1.30 -41.92
CA ASP A 333 0.78 -2.62 -41.28
C ASP A 333 2.24 -2.90 -40.85
N GLY A 334 3.21 -2.66 -41.73
CA GLY A 334 4.63 -2.93 -41.43
C GLY A 334 5.27 -2.00 -40.40
N LEU A 335 4.75 -0.78 -40.21
CA LEU A 335 5.23 0.15 -39.20
C LEU A 335 4.44 -0.02 -37.89
N GLU A 336 3.15 -0.35 -37.98
CA GLU A 336 2.31 -0.73 -36.85
C GLU A 336 2.94 -1.89 -36.07
N ASP A 337 3.28 -3.01 -36.74
CA ASP A 337 3.88 -4.18 -36.09
C ASP A 337 5.18 -3.85 -35.36
N VAL A 338 6.01 -2.98 -35.94
CA VAL A 338 7.28 -2.54 -35.31
C VAL A 338 7.01 -1.69 -34.08
N VAL A 339 6.04 -0.79 -34.14
CA VAL A 339 5.66 0.07 -33.00
C VAL A 339 5.07 -0.79 -31.89
N ILE A 340 4.15 -1.71 -32.22
CA ILE A 340 3.54 -2.63 -31.27
C ILE A 340 4.59 -3.51 -30.63
N TRP A 341 5.53 -4.06 -31.40
CA TRP A 341 6.64 -4.84 -30.87
C TRP A 341 7.46 -4.09 -29.81
N VAL A 342 7.68 -2.78 -30.00
CA VAL A 342 8.35 -1.94 -29.00
C VAL A 342 7.46 -1.70 -27.79
N PHE A 343 6.21 -1.26 -27.98
CA PHE A 343 5.31 -0.89 -26.88
C PHE A 343 4.84 -2.09 -26.05
N ALA A 344 4.61 -3.24 -26.68
CA ALA A 344 4.26 -4.50 -26.03
C ALA A 344 5.33 -4.95 -25.03
N ARG A 345 6.59 -4.52 -25.19
CA ARG A 345 7.64 -4.80 -24.20
C ARG A 345 7.49 -3.99 -22.92
N PHE A 346 6.77 -2.88 -22.95
CA PHE A 346 6.50 -1.98 -21.82
C PHE A 346 5.10 -2.17 -21.23
N THR A 347 4.18 -2.80 -21.95
CA THR A 347 2.79 -3.06 -21.53
C THR A 347 2.56 -4.56 -21.33
N GLY A 348 1.36 -4.94 -20.85
CA GLY A 348 1.00 -6.35 -20.64
C GLY A 348 1.96 -7.07 -19.69
N GLU A 349 2.61 -8.13 -20.17
CA GLU A 349 3.61 -8.90 -19.44
C GLU A 349 4.90 -8.10 -19.15
N GLY A 350 5.17 -7.07 -19.95
CA GLY A 350 6.34 -6.20 -19.87
C GLY A 350 6.25 -5.08 -18.83
N TRP A 351 5.14 -4.95 -18.09
CA TRP A 351 4.89 -3.85 -17.15
C TRP A 351 5.99 -3.63 -16.08
N HIS A 352 6.79 -4.64 -15.76
CA HIS A 352 7.91 -4.46 -14.84
C HIS A 352 8.96 -3.45 -15.36
N LEU A 353 9.10 -3.27 -16.68
CA LEU A 353 10.03 -2.31 -17.27
C LEU A 353 9.58 -0.87 -17.07
N THR A 354 8.31 -0.57 -17.35
CA THR A 354 7.69 0.74 -17.08
C THR A 354 7.65 1.08 -15.60
N LEU A 355 7.46 0.08 -14.73
CA LEU A 355 7.60 0.26 -13.28
C LEU A 355 9.02 0.75 -12.94
N GLY A 356 10.05 0.11 -13.50
CA GLY A 356 11.45 0.52 -13.32
C GLY A 356 11.73 1.94 -13.82
N VAL A 357 11.25 2.30 -15.02
CA VAL A 357 11.40 3.65 -15.58
C VAL A 357 10.66 4.69 -14.73
N THR A 358 9.41 4.41 -14.35
CA THR A 358 8.60 5.30 -13.51
C THR A 358 9.27 5.55 -12.16
N PHE A 359 9.77 4.49 -11.53
CA PHE A 359 10.50 4.60 -10.28
C PHE A 359 11.77 5.48 -10.44
N MET A 360 12.57 5.23 -11.47
CA MET A 360 13.78 6.03 -11.75
C MET A 360 13.43 7.52 -11.93
N LEU A 361 12.42 7.83 -12.75
CA LEU A 361 11.98 9.20 -12.97
C LEU A 361 11.52 9.87 -11.67
N VAL A 362 10.70 9.20 -10.86
CA VAL A 362 10.24 9.76 -9.58
C VAL A 362 11.41 9.99 -8.64
N VAL A 363 12.32 9.03 -8.48
CA VAL A 363 13.46 9.19 -7.56
C VAL A 363 14.41 10.30 -8.03
N THR A 364 14.66 10.42 -9.33
CA THR A 364 15.56 11.44 -9.89
C THR A 364 14.95 12.84 -9.82
N PHE A 365 13.67 13.02 -10.14
CA PHE A 365 13.04 14.35 -10.25
C PHE A 365 12.24 14.78 -9.01
N LEU A 366 11.84 13.84 -8.15
CA LEU A 366 11.03 14.06 -6.95
C LEU A 366 11.69 13.40 -5.72
N PRO A 367 12.74 14.01 -5.13
CA PRO A 367 13.48 13.41 -4.02
C PRO A 367 12.63 13.16 -2.76
N GLY A 368 11.57 13.93 -2.54
CA GLY A 368 10.58 13.70 -1.49
C GLY A 368 9.37 12.85 -1.90
N GLY A 369 9.43 12.22 -3.07
CA GLY A 369 8.34 11.42 -3.64
C GLY A 369 7.15 12.23 -4.14
N LEU A 370 6.05 11.53 -4.44
CA LEU A 370 4.81 12.09 -4.98
C LEU A 370 4.21 13.18 -4.08
N ILE A 371 4.33 13.06 -2.75
CA ILE A 371 3.82 14.08 -1.82
C ILE A 371 4.50 15.42 -2.02
N GLU A 372 5.80 15.44 -2.27
CA GLU A 372 6.51 16.70 -2.54
C GLU A 372 6.01 17.33 -3.84
N GLY A 373 5.82 16.51 -4.88
CA GLY A 373 5.22 16.95 -6.15
C GLY A 373 3.84 17.59 -5.96
N LEU A 374 2.95 16.92 -5.22
CA LEU A 374 1.61 17.46 -4.92
C LEU A 374 1.67 18.78 -4.13
N ARG A 375 2.59 18.90 -3.16
CA ARG A 375 2.76 20.15 -2.39
C ARG A 375 3.30 21.29 -3.24
N ARG A 376 4.26 21.03 -4.14
CA ARG A 376 4.81 22.02 -5.07
C ARG A 376 3.75 22.49 -6.08
N LEU A 377 2.89 21.58 -6.55
CA LEU A 377 1.78 21.92 -7.43
C LEU A 377 0.73 22.78 -6.69
N ALA A 378 0.34 22.36 -5.49
CA ALA A 378 -0.62 23.10 -4.67
C ALA A 378 -0.14 24.52 -4.32
N SER A 379 1.16 24.70 -4.04
CA SER A 379 1.71 26.04 -3.77
C SER A 379 1.71 26.94 -5.00
N ARG A 380 1.98 26.41 -6.20
CA ARG A 380 1.88 27.16 -7.46
C ARG A 380 0.46 27.61 -7.75
N LEU A 381 -0.52 26.73 -7.55
CA LEU A 381 -1.95 27.05 -7.74
C LEU A 381 -2.41 28.13 -6.74
N ARG A 382 -2.03 28.00 -5.47
CA ARG A 382 -2.39 28.98 -4.43
C ARG A 382 -1.73 30.35 -4.65
N ASN A 383 -0.47 30.37 -5.09
CA ASN A 383 0.21 31.64 -5.40
C ASN A 383 -0.36 32.32 -6.67
N GLY A 384 -0.93 31.56 -7.61
CA GLY A 384 -1.70 32.11 -8.72
C GLY A 384 -2.98 32.84 -8.27
N SER A 385 -3.66 32.31 -7.25
CA SER A 385 -4.88 32.93 -6.67
C SER A 385 -4.57 34.21 -5.91
N GLN A 386 -3.52 34.23 -5.07
CA GLN A 386 -3.12 35.45 -4.34
C GLN A 386 -2.63 36.57 -5.26
N LYS A 387 -2.05 36.23 -6.43
CA LYS A 387 -1.69 37.24 -7.43
C LYS A 387 -2.93 37.84 -8.07
N ARG A 388 -4.00 37.06 -8.31
CA ARG A 388 -5.28 37.53 -8.85
C ARG A 388 -6.05 38.44 -7.88
N ASP A 389 -6.17 38.04 -6.60
CA ASP A 389 -6.87 38.87 -5.60
C ASP A 389 -6.23 40.25 -5.42
N LYS A 390 -4.90 40.36 -5.58
CA LYS A 390 -4.18 41.64 -5.52
C LYS A 390 -4.44 42.55 -6.74
N TYR A 391 -4.86 42.00 -7.88
CA TYR A 391 -5.25 42.79 -9.06
C TYR A 391 -6.72 43.20 -9.03
N ASP A 392 -7.61 42.36 -8.50
CA ASP A 392 -9.05 42.62 -8.49
C ASP A 392 -9.51 43.49 -7.30
N ASN A 393 -8.71 43.62 -6.24
CA ASN A 393 -9.00 44.52 -5.12
C ASN A 393 -7.72 45.19 -4.59
N PRO A 394 -7.24 46.27 -5.23
CA PRO A 394 -6.07 47.01 -4.75
C PRO A 394 -6.39 47.70 -3.41
N ASP A 395 -5.55 47.48 -2.40
CA ASP A 395 -5.65 48.10 -1.08
C ASP A 395 -5.80 49.64 -1.19
N PRO A 396 -6.82 50.26 -0.57
CA PRO A 396 -7.03 51.71 -0.63
C PRO A 396 -5.95 52.53 0.09
N GLU A 397 -5.07 51.90 0.87
CA GLU A 397 -4.00 52.56 1.65
C GLU A 397 -2.73 52.88 0.84
N HIS A 398 -2.65 52.50 -0.44
CA HIS A 398 -1.50 52.80 -1.29
C HIS A 398 -1.68 54.07 -2.16
N ARG A 399 -2.33 55.10 -1.61
CA ARG A 399 -2.24 56.45 -2.17
C ARG A 399 -1.06 57.17 -1.51
N PRO A 400 -0.02 57.59 -2.26
CA PRO A 400 1.04 58.40 -1.69
C PRO A 400 0.45 59.75 -1.25
N ASP A 401 0.70 60.12 0.00
CA ASP A 401 0.22 61.36 0.62
C ASP A 401 0.90 62.57 -0.06
N PRO A 402 0.16 63.54 -0.62
CA PRO A 402 0.76 64.64 -1.36
C PRO A 402 1.34 65.69 -0.40
N GLY A 403 2.64 65.57 -0.14
CA GLY A 403 3.59 66.67 0.07
C GLY A 403 3.37 67.60 1.27
N LYS A 404 4.17 67.41 2.33
CA LYS A 404 4.58 68.52 3.20
C LYS A 404 5.93 69.06 2.71
N ARG A 405 5.87 70.22 2.03
CA ARG A 405 7.05 71.03 1.67
C ARG A 405 7.75 71.48 2.96
N VAL A 406 9.07 71.37 2.97
CA VAL A 406 9.95 72.00 3.94
C VAL A 406 9.88 73.51 3.70
N ALA A 407 9.44 74.29 4.69
CA ALA A 407 9.62 75.73 4.73
C ALA A 407 10.79 76.01 5.68
N GLY A 408 11.84 76.63 5.15
CA GLY A 408 12.82 77.32 5.97
C GLY A 408 12.31 78.73 6.29
N GLU A 409 12.51 79.12 7.54
CA GLU A 409 13.06 80.40 8.00
C GLU A 409 13.50 80.22 9.46
#